data_AF-A0A6I4WAW7-F1
#
_entry.id   AF-A0A6I4WAW7-F1
#
_cell.length_a   1.000
_cell.length_b   1.000
_cell.length_c   1.000
_cell.angle_alpha   90.00
_cell.angle_beta   90.00
_cell.angle_gamma   90.00
#
_symmetry.space_group_name_H-M   'P 1'
#
loop_
_entity.id
_entity.type
_entity.pdbx_description
1 polymer ?
#
loop_
_entity_poly.entity_id
_entity_poly.type
_entity_poly.pdbx_seq_one_letter_code
_entity_poly.pdbx_strand_id
1 'polypeptide(L)'
;MDGGTLNVIDIEATCWNGPVPKGMHNEVIEIGLCTIDLDRRERTGRHRILVRPERSRVSAFCTGLTGLTAEEVATGLAFADACALLEREHAAGTRVWASWGDYDRKQFERQCAQTGVRYPFGRRHVNAKAVHAESHGLSRRMGMAAALEHGGLPLEGRHHSGVDDAWNIAALILRLVDRGDWPA
;
A
#
# COMPACT_ATOMS: atom_id res chain seq x y z
N MET A 1 -5.36 -24.35 13.31
CA MET A 1 -4.46 -23.24 12.98
C MET A 1 -5.28 -22.37 12.07
N ASP A 2 -5.73 -21.22 12.54
CA ASP A 2 -6.54 -20.33 11.70
C ASP A 2 -5.60 -19.77 10.63
N GLY A 3 -5.69 -20.37 9.43
CA GLY A 3 -4.84 -20.02 8.30
C GLY A 3 -4.96 -18.55 7.98
N GLY A 4 -3.87 -17.82 8.18
CA GLY A 4 -3.90 -16.37 8.16
C GLY A 4 -3.90 -15.84 6.73
N THR A 5 -4.97 -15.17 6.33
CA THR A 5 -4.94 -14.31 5.13
C THR A 5 -4.49 -12.90 5.51
N LEU A 6 -3.48 -12.37 4.81
CA LEU A 6 -2.95 -11.02 5.00
C LEU A 6 -3.24 -10.16 3.77
N ASN A 7 -3.70 -8.92 3.98
CA ASN A 7 -3.74 -7.92 2.91
C ASN A 7 -2.46 -7.07 2.94
N VAL A 8 -1.76 -6.97 1.82
CA VAL A 8 -0.64 -6.05 1.63
C VAL A 8 -1.15 -4.87 0.81
N ILE A 9 -1.00 -3.67 1.34
CA ILE A 9 -1.49 -2.43 0.74
C ILE A 9 -0.31 -1.52 0.45
N ASP A 10 -0.35 -0.91 -0.72
CA ASP A 10 0.52 0.20 -1.10
C ASP A 10 -0.34 1.22 -1.84
N ILE A 11 -0.21 2.50 -1.50
CA ILE A 11 -1.00 3.56 -2.13
C ILE A 11 -0.12 4.55 -2.86
N GLU A 12 -0.67 5.07 -3.96
CA GLU A 12 -0.17 6.30 -4.56
C GLU A 12 -1.07 7.46 -4.14
N ALA A 13 -0.46 8.63 -3.94
CA ALA A 13 -1.16 9.84 -3.55
C ALA A 13 -0.76 11.02 -4.43
N THR A 14 -1.65 12.01 -4.58
CA THR A 14 -1.30 13.29 -5.20
C THR A 14 -0.05 13.87 -4.54
N CYS A 15 0.91 14.29 -5.36
CA CYS A 15 2.19 14.82 -4.88
C CYS A 15 2.75 15.89 -5.81
N TRP A 16 3.76 16.63 -5.34
CA TRP A 16 4.37 17.76 -6.05
C TRP A 16 5.88 17.76 -5.82
N ASN A 17 6.63 18.37 -6.75
CA ASN A 17 8.04 18.65 -6.55
C ASN A 17 8.19 19.88 -5.64
N GLY A 18 8.21 19.65 -4.33
CA GLY A 18 8.29 20.69 -3.32
C GLY A 18 7.07 20.74 -2.39
N PRO A 19 6.76 21.89 -1.77
CA PRO A 19 5.67 21.99 -0.80
C PRO A 19 4.31 21.74 -1.44
N VAL A 20 3.38 21.23 -0.65
CA VAL A 20 1.98 21.05 -1.07
C VAL A 20 1.38 22.43 -1.39
N PRO A 21 0.81 22.64 -2.59
CA PRO A 21 0.18 23.90 -2.96
C PRO A 21 -0.94 24.30 -1.99
N LYS A 22 -1.12 25.61 -1.80
CA LYS A 22 -2.13 26.16 -0.88
C LYS A 22 -3.53 25.62 -1.23
N GLY A 23 -4.20 25.03 -0.24
CA GLY A 23 -5.55 24.47 -0.38
C GLY A 23 -5.60 23.06 -0.95
N MET A 24 -4.47 22.47 -1.34
CA MET A 24 -4.37 21.08 -1.75
C MET A 24 -3.87 20.21 -0.59
N HIS A 25 -4.07 18.90 -0.74
CA HIS A 25 -3.65 17.89 0.22
C HIS A 25 -3.16 16.64 -0.54
N ASN A 26 -2.27 15.84 0.03
CA ASN A 26 -2.07 14.50 -0.55
C ASN A 26 -3.36 13.71 -0.36
N GLU A 27 -3.94 13.26 -1.46
CA GLU A 27 -5.12 12.40 -1.54
C GLU A 27 -4.72 11.10 -2.21
N VAL A 28 -5.21 9.96 -1.69
CA VAL A 28 -5.06 8.66 -2.35
C VAL A 28 -5.63 8.74 -3.76
N ILE A 29 -4.84 8.29 -4.74
CA ILE A 29 -5.23 8.22 -6.16
C ILE A 29 -5.18 6.79 -6.73
N GLU A 30 -4.48 5.90 -6.04
CA GLU A 30 -4.49 4.46 -6.32
C GLU A 30 -4.32 3.69 -5.01
N ILE A 31 -5.02 2.57 -4.90
CA ILE A 31 -4.82 1.58 -3.85
C ILE A 31 -4.43 0.27 -4.54
N GLY A 32 -3.18 -0.12 -4.36
CA GLY A 32 -2.71 -1.46 -4.65
C GLY A 32 -3.01 -2.40 -3.50
N LEU A 33 -3.47 -3.61 -3.83
CA LEU A 33 -3.75 -4.64 -2.85
C LEU A 33 -3.25 -5.99 -3.36
N CYS A 34 -2.38 -6.63 -2.58
CA CYS A 34 -2.03 -8.03 -2.74
C CYS A 34 -2.55 -8.84 -1.56
N THR A 35 -3.26 -9.92 -1.80
CA THR A 35 -3.66 -10.86 -0.75
C THR A 35 -2.64 -11.99 -0.67
N ILE A 36 -2.21 -12.34 0.54
CA ILE A 36 -1.32 -13.47 0.82
C ILE A 36 -2.08 -14.51 1.65
N ASP A 37 -1.96 -15.77 1.26
CA ASP A 37 -2.26 -16.91 2.12
C ASP A 37 -0.97 -17.33 2.83
N LEU A 38 -0.92 -17.14 4.16
CA LEU A 38 0.29 -17.40 4.96
C LEU A 38 0.54 -18.90 5.17
N ASP A 39 -0.48 -19.75 5.09
CA ASP A 39 -0.34 -21.20 5.23
C ASP A 39 0.25 -21.80 3.95
N ARG A 40 -0.32 -21.40 2.81
CA ARG A 40 0.13 -21.82 1.48
C ARG A 40 1.41 -21.10 1.05
N ARG A 41 1.71 -19.96 1.70
CA ARG A 41 2.83 -19.06 1.36
C ARG A 41 2.75 -18.56 -0.08
N GLU A 42 1.54 -18.19 -0.48
CA GLU A 42 1.22 -17.82 -1.85
C GLU A 42 0.56 -16.43 -1.89
N ARG A 43 0.91 -15.66 -2.92
CA ARG A 43 0.15 -14.47 -3.30
C ARG A 43 -1.10 -14.94 -4.04
N THR A 44 -2.28 -14.65 -3.50
CA THR A 44 -3.56 -15.20 -3.98
C THR A 44 -4.45 -14.17 -4.64
N GLY A 45 -4.17 -12.88 -4.49
CA GLY A 45 -4.93 -11.80 -5.12
C GLY A 45 -4.05 -10.62 -5.49
N ARG A 46 -4.35 -9.97 -6.61
CA ARG A 46 -3.70 -8.74 -7.10
C ARG A 46 -4.76 -7.80 -7.61
N HIS A 47 -4.94 -6.68 -6.92
CA HIS A 47 -6.05 -5.76 -7.16
C HIS A 47 -5.56 -4.32 -7.21
N ARG A 48 -6.20 -3.55 -8.08
CA ARG A 48 -5.94 -2.14 -8.31
C ARG A 48 -7.24 -1.38 -8.18
N ILE A 49 -7.28 -0.36 -7.34
CA ILE A 49 -8.43 0.52 -7.16
C ILE A 49 -7.98 1.95 -7.43
N LEU A 50 -8.46 2.54 -8.52
CA LEU A 50 -8.25 3.97 -8.78
C LEU A 50 -9.19 4.81 -7.92
N VAL A 51 -8.67 5.90 -7.38
CA VAL A 51 -9.41 6.82 -6.51
C VAL A 51 -9.33 8.22 -7.09
N ARG A 52 -10.48 8.84 -7.32
CA ARG A 52 -10.54 10.21 -7.83
C ARG A 52 -10.35 11.21 -6.69
N PRO A 53 -9.34 12.09 -6.73
CA PRO A 53 -9.16 13.15 -5.73
C PRO A 53 -10.23 14.23 -5.90
N GLU A 54 -10.67 14.80 -4.80
CA GLU A 54 -11.76 15.80 -4.78
C GLU A 54 -11.24 17.21 -4.49
N ARG A 55 -10.15 17.34 -3.74
CA ARG A 55 -9.60 18.64 -3.29
C ARG A 55 -8.32 19.04 -4.03
N SER A 56 -7.69 18.10 -4.71
CA SER A 56 -6.36 18.26 -5.30
C SER A 56 -6.34 17.77 -6.74
N ARG A 57 -5.27 18.09 -7.45
CA ARG A 57 -5.05 17.63 -8.83
C ARG A 57 -3.75 16.85 -8.91
N VAL A 58 -3.74 15.84 -9.76
CA VAL A 58 -2.52 15.11 -10.14
C VAL A 58 -1.60 16.09 -10.87
N SER A 59 -0.41 16.31 -10.31
CA SER A 59 0.60 17.18 -10.92
C SER A 59 1.42 16.41 -11.97
N ALA A 60 2.12 17.13 -12.86
CA ALA A 60 3.04 16.49 -13.80
C ALA A 60 4.16 15.70 -13.09
N PHE A 61 4.61 16.17 -11.93
CA PHE A 61 5.57 15.43 -11.11
C PHE A 61 4.97 14.12 -10.61
N CYS A 62 3.73 14.16 -10.11
CA CYS A 62 3.00 12.97 -9.66
C CYS A 62 2.84 11.96 -10.80
N THR A 63 2.40 12.39 -11.98
CA THR A 63 2.32 11.52 -13.16
C THR A 63 3.69 10.93 -13.55
N GLY A 64 4.76 11.72 -13.51
CA GLY A 64 6.11 11.20 -13.77
C GLY A 64 6.53 10.13 -12.76
N LEU A 65 6.19 10.34 -11.48
CA LEU A 65 6.53 9.43 -10.39
C LEU A 65 5.68 8.16 -10.42
N THR A 66 4.36 8.25 -10.58
CA THR A 66 3.42 7.14 -10.38
C THR A 66 2.93 6.52 -11.70
N GLY A 67 3.12 7.22 -12.83
CA GLY A 67 2.55 6.85 -14.12
C GLY A 67 1.07 7.20 -14.26
N LEU A 68 0.40 7.62 -13.19
CA LEU A 68 -1.03 7.93 -13.20
C LEU A 68 -1.30 9.30 -13.81
N THR A 69 -2.16 9.34 -14.83
CA THR A 69 -2.59 10.60 -15.45
C THR A 69 -3.81 11.17 -14.72
N ALA A 70 -4.02 12.49 -14.81
CA ALA A 70 -5.21 13.12 -14.27
C ALA A 70 -6.51 12.57 -14.88
N GLU A 71 -6.47 12.20 -16.17
CA GLU A 71 -7.61 11.63 -16.90
C GLU A 71 -7.95 10.22 -16.42
N GLU A 72 -6.94 9.37 -16.23
CA GLU A 72 -7.13 8.02 -15.68
C GLU A 72 -7.64 8.07 -14.24
N VAL A 73 -7.03 8.90 -13.39
CA VAL A 73 -7.46 9.03 -12.00
C VAL A 73 -8.87 9.61 -11.88
N ALA A 74 -9.30 10.43 -12.84
CA ALA A 74 -10.67 10.96 -12.88
C ALA A 74 -11.75 9.88 -13.11
N THR A 75 -11.40 8.69 -13.61
CA THR A 75 -12.34 7.56 -13.72
C THR A 75 -12.43 6.72 -12.45
N GLY A 76 -11.62 7.04 -11.44
CA GLY A 76 -11.58 6.33 -10.16
C GLY A 76 -12.83 6.51 -9.29
N LEU A 77 -12.94 5.68 -8.27
CA LEU A 77 -14.00 5.76 -7.26
C LEU A 77 -13.82 7.02 -6.40
N ALA A 78 -14.90 7.49 -5.78
CA ALA A 78 -14.74 8.39 -4.64
C ALA A 78 -14.00 7.66 -3.50
N PHE A 79 -13.23 8.39 -2.69
CA PHE A 79 -12.44 7.79 -1.60
C PHE A 79 -13.31 6.98 -0.63
N ALA A 80 -14.53 7.46 -0.34
CA ALA A 80 -15.50 6.75 0.50
C ALA A 80 -15.89 5.38 -0.08
N ASP A 81 -16.14 5.32 -1.39
CA ASP A 81 -16.54 4.09 -2.07
C ASP A 81 -15.38 3.10 -2.17
N ALA A 82 -14.15 3.60 -2.37
CA ALA A 82 -12.94 2.77 -2.34
C ALA A 82 -12.72 2.14 -0.95
N CYS A 83 -12.89 2.90 0.12
CA CYS A 83 -12.86 2.38 1.49
C CYS A 83 -13.94 1.31 1.73
N ALA A 84 -15.18 1.56 1.29
CA ALA A 84 -16.26 0.58 1.40
C ALA A 84 -15.99 -0.69 0.58
N LEU A 85 -15.37 -0.57 -0.60
CA LEU A 85 -14.96 -1.70 -1.42
C LEU A 85 -13.90 -2.56 -0.71
N LEU A 86 -12.89 -1.93 -0.09
CA LEU A 86 -11.87 -2.63 0.71
C LEU A 86 -12.49 -3.43 1.86
N GLU A 87 -13.45 -2.84 2.59
CA GLU A 87 -14.14 -3.53 3.68
C GLU A 87 -14.94 -4.74 3.18
N ARG A 88 -15.76 -4.55 2.13
CA ARG A 88 -16.70 -5.58 1.66
C ARG A 88 -16.03 -6.72 0.89
N GLU A 89 -15.15 -6.39 -0.06
CA GLU A 89 -14.60 -7.37 -1.00
C GLU A 89 -13.26 -7.95 -0.53
N HIS A 90 -12.54 -7.21 0.31
CA HIS A 90 -11.20 -7.60 0.77
C HIS A 90 -11.12 -7.83 2.28
N ALA A 91 -12.25 -7.76 2.99
CA ALA A 91 -12.34 -7.94 4.43
C ALA A 91 -11.36 -7.05 5.22
N ALA A 92 -11.04 -5.87 4.71
CA ALA A 92 -10.03 -4.97 5.27
C ALA A 92 -10.30 -4.60 6.74
N GLY A 93 -11.58 -4.53 7.14
CA GLY A 93 -11.98 -4.21 8.50
C GLY A 93 -11.69 -5.30 9.55
N THR A 94 -11.41 -6.53 9.11
CA THR A 94 -11.17 -7.68 10.00
C THR A 94 -9.82 -8.35 9.79
N ARG A 95 -9.31 -8.38 8.55
CA ARG A 95 -8.00 -8.96 8.23
C ARG A 95 -6.87 -8.11 8.79
N VAL A 96 -5.80 -8.78 9.22
CA VAL A 96 -4.52 -8.12 9.41
C VAL A 96 -4.07 -7.58 8.06
N TRP A 97 -3.42 -6.43 8.08
CA TRP A 97 -2.85 -5.87 6.87
C TRP A 97 -1.45 -5.33 7.11
N ALA A 98 -0.69 -5.21 6.04
CA ALA A 98 0.66 -4.70 6.06
C ALA A 98 0.84 -3.68 4.93
N SER A 99 1.81 -2.80 5.11
CA SER A 99 2.36 -1.97 4.04
C SER A 99 3.87 -1.93 4.21
N TRP A 100 4.61 -1.44 3.21
CA TRP A 100 6.06 -1.37 3.37
C TRP A 100 6.43 -0.46 4.54
N GLY A 101 6.00 0.79 4.48
CA GLY A 101 6.20 1.77 5.55
C GLY A 101 4.93 2.11 6.31
N ASP A 102 5.01 3.12 7.17
CA ASP A 102 3.86 3.61 7.94
C ASP A 102 3.09 4.73 7.21
N TYR A 103 3.53 5.09 6.01
CA TYR A 103 2.95 6.20 5.24
C TYR A 103 1.51 5.89 4.85
N ASP A 104 1.25 4.70 4.31
CA ASP A 104 -0.06 4.27 3.80
C ASP A 104 -1.12 4.34 4.90
N ARG A 105 -0.83 3.76 6.07
CA ARG A 105 -1.68 3.83 7.27
C ARG A 105 -1.99 5.27 7.66
N LYS A 106 -0.94 6.09 7.81
CA LYS A 106 -1.09 7.51 8.20
C LYS A 106 -1.85 8.33 7.16
N GLN A 107 -1.71 8.00 5.89
CA GLN A 107 -2.41 8.66 4.80
C GLN A 107 -3.90 8.34 4.84
N PHE A 108 -4.28 7.06 4.99
CA PHE A 108 -5.67 6.68 5.19
C PHE A 108 -6.26 7.32 6.44
N GLU A 109 -5.59 7.26 7.59
CA GLU A 109 -6.03 7.88 8.85
C GLU A 109 -6.30 9.38 8.66
N ARG A 110 -5.36 10.09 8.03
CA ARG A 110 -5.48 11.53 7.78
C ARG A 110 -6.63 11.85 6.83
N GLN A 111 -6.71 11.18 5.69
CA GLN A 111 -7.72 11.47 4.68
C GLN A 111 -9.13 11.10 5.18
N CYS A 112 -9.27 9.99 5.91
CA CYS A 112 -10.51 9.61 6.58
C CYS A 112 -10.96 10.70 7.56
N ALA A 113 -10.06 11.16 8.44
CA ALA A 113 -10.37 12.22 9.41
C ALA A 113 -10.76 13.55 8.72
N GLN A 114 -10.11 13.90 7.61
CA GLN A 114 -10.37 15.15 6.86
C GLN A 114 -11.65 15.13 6.03
N THR A 115 -12.16 13.96 5.69
CA THR A 115 -13.33 13.78 4.81
C THR A 115 -14.55 13.21 5.55
N GLY A 116 -14.40 12.80 6.81
CA GLY A 116 -15.45 12.13 7.58
C GLY A 116 -15.72 10.69 7.12
N VAL A 117 -14.89 10.14 6.24
CA VAL A 117 -14.98 8.75 5.78
C VAL A 117 -14.55 7.81 6.90
N ARG A 118 -15.27 6.71 7.08
CA ARG A 118 -14.90 5.65 8.02
C ARG A 118 -13.59 4.99 7.58
N TYR A 119 -12.67 4.83 8.53
CA TYR A 119 -11.40 4.13 8.29
C TYR A 119 -11.64 2.65 7.97
N PRO A 120 -11.14 2.12 6.83
CA PRO A 120 -11.56 0.82 6.32
C PRO A 120 -10.83 -0.38 6.93
N PHE A 121 -9.74 -0.16 7.67
CA PHE A 121 -8.89 -1.24 8.15
C PHE A 121 -9.16 -1.61 9.61
N GLY A 122 -8.91 -2.88 9.92
CA GLY A 122 -8.81 -3.36 11.29
C GLY A 122 -7.64 -2.74 12.06
N ARG A 123 -7.58 -3.03 13.36
CA ARG A 123 -6.58 -2.44 14.28
C ARG A 123 -5.16 -2.97 14.11
N ARG A 124 -5.00 -4.12 13.44
CA ARG A 124 -3.70 -4.79 13.30
C ARG A 124 -3.06 -4.44 11.95
N HIS A 125 -2.10 -3.53 12.02
CA HIS A 125 -1.21 -3.17 10.92
C HIS A 125 0.22 -3.64 11.22
N VAL A 126 0.92 -4.17 10.21
CA VAL A 126 2.33 -4.54 10.30
C VAL A 126 3.16 -3.68 9.34
N ASN A 127 4.21 -3.05 9.86
CA ASN A 127 5.20 -2.31 9.08
C ASN A 127 6.28 -3.27 8.56
N ALA A 128 6.13 -3.75 7.32
CA ALA A 128 7.02 -4.78 6.76
C ALA A 128 8.48 -4.32 6.65
N LYS A 129 8.72 -3.03 6.42
CA LYS A 129 10.06 -2.43 6.39
C LYS A 129 10.78 -2.52 7.74
N ALA A 130 10.05 -2.44 8.85
CA ALA A 130 10.60 -2.62 10.19
C ALA A 130 10.97 -4.08 10.44
N VAL A 131 10.05 -5.01 10.15
CA VAL A 131 10.27 -6.46 10.28
C VAL A 131 11.45 -6.92 9.42
N HIS A 132 11.54 -6.43 8.18
CA HIS A 132 12.66 -6.73 7.28
C HIS A 132 14.00 -6.30 7.85
N ALA A 133 14.09 -5.08 8.39
CA ALA A 133 15.33 -4.58 8.98
C ALA A 133 15.76 -5.39 10.22
N GLU A 134 14.80 -5.78 11.06
CA GLU A 134 15.06 -6.63 12.23
C GLU A 134 15.53 -8.04 11.83
N SER A 135 14.80 -8.70 10.93
CA SER A 135 15.13 -10.03 10.39
C SER A 135 16.53 -10.13 9.78
N HIS A 136 17.04 -9.03 9.22
CA HIS A 136 18.36 -8.95 8.57
C HIS A 136 19.43 -8.24 9.42
N GLY A 137 19.12 -7.86 10.66
CA GLY A 137 20.07 -7.15 11.54
C GLY A 137 20.54 -5.80 10.99
N LEU A 138 19.71 -5.11 10.22
CA LEU A 138 20.09 -3.87 9.54
C LEU A 138 19.95 -2.66 10.47
N SER A 139 21.01 -1.85 10.53
CA SER A 139 21.01 -0.58 11.29
C SER A 139 20.13 0.51 10.68
N ARG A 140 19.76 0.37 9.41
CA ARG A 140 18.87 1.29 8.69
C ARG A 140 17.83 0.53 7.88
N ARG A 141 16.61 1.10 7.86
CA ARG A 141 15.49 0.56 7.10
C ARG A 141 15.58 0.98 5.63
N MET A 142 15.50 0.03 4.71
CA MET A 142 15.67 0.26 3.27
C MET A 142 14.35 0.64 2.57
N GLY A 143 14.44 1.27 1.39
CA GLY A 143 13.31 1.39 0.46
C GLY A 143 12.90 0.01 -0.09
N MET A 144 11.70 -0.11 -0.63
CA MET A 144 11.17 -1.40 -1.09
C MET A 144 12.04 -1.98 -2.23
N ALA A 145 12.37 -1.17 -3.25
CA ALA A 145 13.26 -1.60 -4.33
C ALA A 145 14.62 -2.08 -3.83
N ALA A 146 15.24 -1.35 -2.90
CA ALA A 146 16.52 -1.75 -2.33
C ALA A 146 16.43 -3.00 -1.44
N ALA A 147 15.26 -3.27 -0.82
CA ALA A 147 15.02 -4.51 -0.09
C ALA A 147 14.82 -5.70 -1.03
N LEU A 148 14.18 -5.52 -2.18
CA LEU A 148 14.12 -6.53 -3.23
C LEU A 148 15.52 -6.91 -3.72
N GLU A 149 16.35 -5.92 -4.04
CA GLU A 149 17.74 -6.11 -4.44
C GLU A 149 18.53 -6.85 -3.35
N HIS A 150 18.40 -6.44 -2.09
CA HIS A 150 19.05 -7.09 -0.95
C HIS A 150 18.61 -8.57 -0.81
N GLY A 151 17.34 -8.86 -1.05
CA GLY A 151 16.77 -10.20 -1.00
C GLY A 151 16.96 -11.03 -2.27
N GLY A 152 17.65 -10.51 -3.29
CA GLY A 152 17.82 -11.18 -4.59
C GLY A 152 16.50 -11.42 -5.33
N LEU A 153 15.48 -10.59 -5.08
CA LEU A 153 14.19 -10.64 -5.76
C LEU A 153 14.15 -9.62 -6.90
N PRO A 154 13.62 -9.99 -8.08
CA PRO A 154 13.38 -9.02 -9.14
C PRO A 154 12.22 -8.09 -8.74
N LEU A 155 12.26 -6.85 -9.22
CA LEU A 155 11.09 -5.99 -9.22
C LEU A 155 10.13 -6.45 -10.33
N GLU A 156 8.94 -6.88 -9.94
CA GLU A 156 7.88 -7.29 -10.87
C GLU A 156 6.96 -6.10 -11.19
N GLY A 157 6.93 -5.64 -12.43
CA GLY A 157 6.11 -4.50 -12.86
C GLY A 157 6.85 -3.17 -12.80
N ARG A 158 6.16 -2.10 -12.41
CA ARG A 158 6.69 -0.73 -12.38
C ARG A 158 6.78 -0.23 -10.94
N HIS A 159 7.94 0.24 -10.52
CA HIS A 159 8.07 0.90 -9.22
C HIS A 159 7.20 2.17 -9.16
N HIS A 160 6.55 2.43 -8.03
CA HIS A 160 5.54 3.49 -7.86
C HIS A 160 4.25 3.25 -8.66
N SER A 161 3.92 1.99 -8.92
CA SER A 161 2.56 1.55 -9.24
C SER A 161 2.07 0.83 -8.00
N GLY A 162 1.03 1.33 -7.32
CA GLY A 162 0.63 0.81 -6.02
C GLY A 162 0.33 -0.69 -6.08
N VAL A 163 -0.32 -1.16 -7.16
CA VAL A 163 -0.62 -2.59 -7.34
C VAL A 163 0.62 -3.46 -7.53
N ASP A 164 1.65 -2.93 -8.18
CA ASP A 164 2.92 -3.65 -8.40
C ASP A 164 3.76 -3.61 -7.13
N ASP A 165 3.83 -2.46 -6.46
CA ASP A 165 4.55 -2.29 -5.22
C ASP A 165 3.94 -3.19 -4.12
N ALA A 166 2.61 -3.25 -3.98
CA ALA A 166 1.95 -4.20 -3.07
C ALA A 166 2.29 -5.67 -3.39
N TRP A 167 2.37 -6.04 -4.68
CA TRP A 167 2.74 -7.40 -5.13
C TRP A 167 4.19 -7.77 -4.81
N ASN A 168 5.11 -6.80 -4.92
CA ASN A 168 6.51 -6.96 -4.57
C ASN A 168 6.75 -6.98 -3.06
N ILE A 169 6.06 -6.11 -2.31
CA ILE A 169 6.08 -6.14 -0.83
C ILE A 169 5.58 -7.49 -0.33
N ALA A 170 4.55 -8.07 -0.97
CA ALA A 170 4.08 -9.39 -0.62
C ALA A 170 5.15 -10.49 -0.82
N ALA A 171 5.98 -10.40 -1.87
CA ALA A 171 7.10 -11.31 -2.05
C ALA A 171 8.16 -11.17 -0.93
N LEU A 172 8.46 -9.93 -0.50
CA LEU A 172 9.34 -9.68 0.64
C LEU A 172 8.76 -10.25 1.94
N ILE A 173 7.46 -10.09 2.17
CA ILE A 173 6.77 -10.64 3.33
C ILE A 173 6.84 -12.16 3.34
N LEU A 174 6.61 -12.82 2.20
CA LEU A 174 6.73 -14.27 2.08
C LEU A 174 8.16 -14.76 2.40
N ARG A 175 9.20 -14.01 2.03
CA ARG A 175 10.57 -14.33 2.47
C ARG A 175 10.75 -14.25 3.98
N LEU A 176 10.10 -13.29 4.65
CA LEU A 176 10.11 -13.18 6.11
C LEU A 176 9.34 -14.33 6.77
N VAL A 177 8.22 -14.77 6.17
CA VAL A 177 7.47 -15.95 6.60
C VAL A 177 8.31 -17.21 6.46
N ASP A 178 9.00 -17.39 5.33
CA ASP A 178 9.89 -18.54 5.09
C ASP A 178 11.03 -18.64 6.11
N ARG A 179 11.51 -17.49 6.59
CA ARG A 179 12.54 -17.39 7.63
C ARG A 179 12.00 -17.59 9.05
N GLY A 180 10.69 -17.54 9.24
CA GLY A 180 10.06 -17.58 10.57
C GLY A 180 10.09 -16.24 11.32
N ASP A 181 10.37 -15.13 10.62
CA ASP A 181 10.55 -13.80 11.21
C ASP A 181 9.28 -12.93 11.09
N TRP A 182 8.26 -13.39 10.36
CA TRP A 182 7.01 -12.64 10.24
C TRP A 182 6.17 -12.75 11.54
N PRO A 183 5.72 -11.63 12.13
CA PRO A 183 4.95 -11.66 13.37
C PRO A 183 3.57 -12.30 13.15
N ALA A 184 3.19 -13.18 14.08
CA ALA A 184 1.90 -13.86 14.11
C ALA A 184 0.74 -12.93 14.54
#